data_AF-A0A2T5F048-F1
#
_entry.id   AF-A0A2T5F048-F1
#
_cell.length_a   1.000
_cell.length_b   1.000
_cell.length_c   1.000
_cell.angle_alpha   90.00
_cell.angle_beta   90.00
_cell.angle_gamma   90.00
#
_symmetry.space_group_name_H-M   'P 1'
#
loop_
_entity.id
_entity.type
_entity.pdbx_description
1 polymer ?
#
loop_
_entity_poly.entity_id
_entity_poly.type
_entity_poly.pdbx_seq_one_letter_code
_entity_poly.pdbx_strand_id
1 'polypeptide(L)'
;METHTIGLEKHNVAPYLSILLGAKSIKEEVCSVHETIGKLLIEDSSDELKLGSTIVDEVGELGTVKITPYTITKSPSWAKDLELKDLEHHVYVSFNVRDHLAFYFSEKGKKDSIREYFGKKRLPNLLPIPISKLNGNFINEDEIKMLWLSGIHGRDNFKADSKVLGGKSVADTLDPLIDQSYMMSAVRTEVWDTQSKTSVGINPFKSSIWRGPCKDWQTFENRVVAILDRLSINSCESESPIGILSYPISKPDDLKSPFDFSLVDYDFLPEEDGQNRKDLLKKLQYDYHAELTQSFIESDISLDIYFSNKIVGHICVEVIVDDYKVNFKIKTETPVVKKYFDQYKRVFKYPDLIKCWFESGHAVVNGMVFRTGYQDVEYGKFVWADFENFDITKEKPGNNPQKPALKDIGKEKSLFCWVQKCWSGNWFNSSDFNTTEKPTGWLYCDDGAGEKADFIHYVKHGSLHLISLIHVKASKSSESTRRISVGAHDVVLNQAVKNLRYTSRKTLVEDLKARHDTATHKSYWNNGQPAKPEDFFNELLALKDNKYVKTRVVVVQPHTQKSVYEVNTGNKIKTQLDVLLVSAENAIRSSGADFHIIGFDDNKV
;
A
#
# COMPACT_ATOMS: atom_id res chain seq x y z
N MET A 1 -3.95 12.88 -53.54
CA MET A 1 -3.77 13.46 -52.20
C MET A 1 -2.30 13.77 -52.06
N GLU A 2 -1.94 15.05 -52.20
CA GLU A 2 -0.57 15.52 -52.03
C GLU A 2 -0.13 15.21 -50.59
N THR A 3 1.06 14.62 -50.46
CA THR A 3 1.73 14.40 -49.18
C THR A 3 2.07 15.75 -48.56
N HIS A 4 1.15 16.33 -47.79
CA HIS A 4 1.42 17.46 -46.89
C HIS A 4 2.25 17.01 -45.68
N THR A 5 3.39 16.39 -45.92
CA THR A 5 4.45 16.28 -44.91
C THR A 5 5.17 17.61 -44.91
N ILE A 6 4.87 18.45 -43.91
CA ILE A 6 5.61 19.69 -43.65
C ILE A 6 7.10 19.32 -43.60
N GLY A 7 7.92 20.00 -44.38
CA GLY A 7 9.38 19.88 -44.29
C GLY A 7 9.81 20.26 -42.88
N LEU A 8 10.28 19.28 -42.10
CA LEU A 8 10.66 19.53 -40.72
C LEU A 8 12.05 20.15 -40.67
N GLU A 9 12.14 21.44 -40.34
CA GLU A 9 13.42 22.06 -40.00
C GLU A 9 13.68 21.88 -38.50
N LYS A 10 14.86 21.38 -38.15
CA LYS A 10 15.31 21.07 -36.77
C LYS A 10 15.06 22.25 -35.80
N HIS A 11 15.22 23.49 -36.27
CA HIS A 11 15.06 24.70 -35.46
C HIS A 11 13.61 25.11 -35.18
N ASN A 12 12.64 24.54 -35.90
CA ASN A 12 11.21 24.81 -35.67
C ASN A 12 10.64 23.97 -34.52
N VAL A 13 11.44 23.09 -33.92
CA VAL A 13 11.04 22.27 -32.78
C VAL A 13 11.56 22.95 -31.50
N ALA A 14 10.63 23.36 -30.62
CA ALA A 14 10.93 23.85 -29.27
C ALA A 14 10.32 22.90 -28.21
N PRO A 15 10.99 21.77 -27.90
CA PRO A 15 10.39 20.73 -27.08
C PRO A 15 10.21 21.13 -25.62
N TYR A 16 9.21 20.55 -24.99
CA TYR A 16 9.21 20.38 -23.54
C TYR A 16 10.19 19.26 -23.19
N LEU A 17 11.18 19.51 -22.31
CA LEU A 17 12.10 18.45 -21.89
C LEU A 17 11.34 17.42 -21.06
N SER A 18 11.01 16.29 -21.69
CA SER A 18 10.41 15.08 -21.11
C SER A 18 10.91 13.90 -21.95
N ILE A 19 11.93 13.21 -21.45
CA ILE A 19 12.64 12.16 -22.18
C ILE A 19 12.53 10.82 -21.47
N LEU A 20 12.46 9.75 -22.25
CA LEU A 20 12.64 8.37 -21.82
C LEU A 20 14.09 7.98 -22.01
N LEU A 21 14.68 7.31 -21.03
CA LEU A 21 16.10 6.94 -21.01
C LEU A 21 16.24 5.43 -21.10
N GLY A 22 17.22 4.96 -21.86
CA GLY A 22 17.58 3.55 -21.93
C GLY A 22 19.08 3.35 -22.09
N ALA A 23 19.55 2.15 -21.76
CA ALA A 23 20.93 1.71 -21.96
C ALA A 23 20.97 0.59 -23.02
N LYS A 24 22.01 0.59 -23.85
CA LYS A 24 22.27 -0.50 -24.79
C LYS A 24 22.69 -1.75 -24.01
N SER A 25 22.17 -2.89 -24.43
CA SER A 25 22.71 -4.19 -24.02
C SER A 25 24.12 -4.36 -24.58
N ILE A 26 24.99 -5.05 -23.83
CA ILE A 26 26.38 -5.35 -24.21
C ILE A 26 26.46 -6.31 -25.42
N LYS A 27 25.34 -6.94 -25.80
CA LYS A 27 25.27 -7.82 -26.98
C LYS A 27 25.37 -6.98 -28.27
N GLU A 28 26.49 -7.15 -28.97
CA GLU A 28 26.98 -6.43 -30.16
C GLU A 28 26.12 -6.56 -31.44
N GLU A 29 24.81 -6.31 -31.37
CA GLU A 29 24.01 -6.16 -32.59
C GLU A 29 23.84 -4.70 -32.99
N VAL A 30 23.90 -4.46 -34.30
CA VAL A 30 23.62 -3.14 -34.90
C VAL A 30 22.20 -2.72 -34.49
N CYS A 31 22.15 -1.75 -33.59
CA CYS A 31 20.95 -1.37 -32.86
C CYS A 31 20.03 -0.49 -33.74
N SER A 32 19.07 -1.09 -34.45
CA SER A 32 18.00 -0.38 -35.20
C SER A 32 16.84 0.06 -34.29
N VAL A 33 17.17 0.54 -33.09
CA VAL A 33 16.16 0.87 -32.06
C VAL A 33 15.22 1.97 -32.54
N HIS A 34 15.72 2.99 -33.22
CA HIS A 34 14.90 4.10 -33.73
C HIS A 34 13.86 3.61 -34.73
N GLU A 35 14.28 2.80 -35.71
CA GLU A 35 13.41 2.24 -36.73
C GLU A 35 12.39 1.26 -36.13
N THR A 36 12.79 0.51 -35.10
CA THR A 36 11.90 -0.41 -34.38
C THR A 36 10.84 0.34 -33.58
N ILE A 37 11.21 1.44 -32.91
CA ILE A 37 10.24 2.33 -32.25
C ILE A 37 9.27 2.91 -33.28
N GLY A 38 9.74 3.34 -34.46
CA GLY A 38 8.86 3.78 -35.54
C GLY A 38 7.80 2.74 -35.92
N LYS A 39 8.19 1.46 -36.02
CA LYS A 39 7.23 0.35 -36.27
C LYS A 39 6.24 0.16 -35.11
N LEU A 40 6.72 0.21 -33.87
CA LEU A 40 5.86 0.11 -32.67
C LEU A 40 4.84 1.25 -32.61
N LEU A 41 5.22 2.47 -32.98
CA LEU A 41 4.27 3.59 -33.03
C LEU A 41 3.13 3.36 -34.01
N ILE A 42 3.40 2.77 -35.18
CA ILE A 42 2.38 2.39 -36.17
C ILE A 42 1.48 1.28 -35.60
N GLU A 43 2.07 0.24 -35.02
CA GLU A 43 1.33 -0.91 -34.48
C GLU A 43 0.46 -0.55 -33.26
N ASP A 44 0.94 0.33 -32.38
CA ASP A 44 0.23 0.80 -31.18
C ASP A 44 -0.79 1.90 -31.49
N SER A 45 -0.94 2.32 -32.75
CA SER A 45 -1.91 3.34 -33.16
C SER A 45 -3.24 2.69 -33.53
N SER A 46 -4.33 3.14 -32.92
CA SER A 46 -5.69 2.82 -33.38
C SER A 46 -6.07 3.55 -34.67
N ASP A 47 -5.37 4.64 -34.96
CA ASP A 47 -5.62 5.55 -36.07
C ASP A 47 -4.57 5.40 -37.19
N GLU A 48 -4.88 5.91 -38.38
CA GLU A 48 -3.96 5.86 -39.52
C GLU A 48 -2.73 6.76 -39.26
N LEU A 49 -1.58 6.12 -39.00
CA LEU A 49 -0.31 6.78 -38.72
C LEU A 49 0.65 6.65 -39.91
N LYS A 50 1.25 7.76 -40.34
CA LYS A 50 2.26 7.79 -41.42
C LYS A 50 3.55 8.42 -40.94
N LEU A 51 4.65 7.67 -41.01
CA LEU A 51 5.99 8.17 -40.75
C LEU A 51 6.52 8.97 -41.95
N GLY A 52 7.18 10.09 -41.67
CA GLY A 52 7.96 10.83 -42.65
C GLY A 52 9.43 10.39 -42.70
N SER A 53 10.22 11.09 -43.51
CA SER A 53 11.66 10.84 -43.64
C SER A 53 12.40 11.14 -42.34
N THR A 54 13.33 10.27 -41.98
CA THR A 54 14.17 10.45 -40.78
C THR A 54 15.34 11.35 -41.11
N ILE A 55 15.51 12.41 -40.33
CA ILE A 55 16.68 13.29 -40.34
C ILE A 55 17.70 12.71 -39.37
N VAL A 56 18.96 12.60 -39.79
CA VAL A 56 20.07 12.15 -38.96
C VAL A 56 21.07 13.29 -38.85
N ASP A 57 21.52 13.57 -37.64
CA ASP A 57 22.47 14.64 -37.35
C ASP A 57 23.45 14.19 -36.25
N GLU A 58 24.62 14.82 -36.21
CA GLU A 58 25.65 14.58 -35.20
C GLU A 58 25.40 15.47 -33.97
N VAL A 59 25.71 14.93 -32.78
CA VAL A 59 25.57 15.65 -31.51
C VAL A 59 26.89 15.57 -30.75
N GLY A 60 27.67 16.64 -30.84
CA GLY A 60 29.06 16.65 -30.34
C GLY A 60 29.95 15.67 -31.12
N GLU A 61 31.01 15.15 -30.49
CA GLU A 61 31.96 14.22 -31.13
C GLU A 61 31.53 12.74 -31.04
N LEU A 62 30.62 12.39 -30.13
CA LEU A 62 30.33 11.00 -29.76
C LEU A 62 28.84 10.63 -29.82
N GLY A 63 27.99 11.53 -30.34
CA GLY A 63 26.54 11.39 -30.32
C GLY A 63 25.91 11.46 -31.70
N THR A 64 24.77 10.81 -31.86
CA THR A 64 23.89 10.93 -33.03
C THR A 64 22.47 11.23 -32.58
N VAL A 65 21.75 12.04 -33.35
CA VAL A 65 20.32 12.28 -33.17
C VAL A 65 19.57 11.89 -34.44
N LYS A 66 18.46 11.19 -34.26
CA LYS A 66 17.51 10.85 -35.33
C LYS A 66 16.17 11.48 -35.02
N ILE A 67 15.61 12.21 -35.98
CA ILE A 67 14.35 12.94 -35.85
C ILE A 67 13.41 12.43 -36.94
N THR A 68 12.25 11.90 -36.56
CA THR A 68 11.25 11.40 -37.51
C THR A 68 9.91 12.08 -37.25
N PRO A 69 9.43 12.92 -38.18
CA PRO A 69 8.06 13.41 -38.13
C PRO A 69 7.08 12.28 -38.45
N TYR A 70 5.86 12.37 -37.95
CA TYR A 70 4.77 11.51 -38.34
C TYR A 70 3.43 12.23 -38.24
N THR A 71 2.45 11.76 -38.99
CA THR A 71 1.08 12.27 -38.94
C THR A 71 0.13 11.21 -38.44
N ILE A 72 -0.88 11.62 -37.67
CA ILE A 72 -1.99 10.76 -37.27
C ILE A 72 -3.27 11.36 -37.85
N THR A 73 -4.04 10.52 -38.52
CA THR A 73 -5.33 10.91 -39.10
C THR A 73 -6.45 10.32 -38.27
N LYS A 74 -7.23 11.16 -37.58
CA LYS A 74 -8.30 10.75 -36.67
C LYS A 74 -9.66 11.21 -37.16
N SER A 75 -10.71 10.46 -36.81
CA SER A 75 -12.07 10.95 -36.96
C SER A 75 -12.45 11.78 -35.72
N PRO A 76 -12.81 13.07 -35.86
CA PRO A 76 -13.22 13.89 -34.73
C PRO A 76 -14.44 13.28 -34.04
N SER A 77 -14.36 13.12 -32.71
CA SER A 77 -15.40 12.45 -31.92
C SER A 77 -16.78 13.13 -31.99
N TRP A 78 -16.82 14.43 -32.32
CA TRP A 78 -18.02 15.26 -32.45
C TRP A 78 -18.63 15.24 -33.86
N ALA A 79 -17.98 14.64 -34.86
CA ALA A 79 -18.41 14.64 -36.26
C ALA A 79 -18.36 13.24 -36.87
N LYS A 80 -19.11 12.31 -36.25
CA LYS A 80 -19.16 10.90 -36.65
C LYS A 80 -19.77 10.65 -38.04
N ASP A 81 -20.60 11.57 -38.53
CA ASP A 81 -21.34 11.43 -39.79
C ASP A 81 -20.85 12.40 -40.89
N LEU A 82 -19.75 13.10 -40.65
CA LEU A 82 -19.12 13.99 -41.63
C LEU A 82 -17.78 13.37 -42.06
N GLU A 83 -17.43 13.50 -43.34
CA GLU A 83 -16.10 13.13 -43.86
C GLU A 83 -15.01 14.14 -43.44
N LEU A 84 -14.98 14.52 -42.16
CA LEU A 84 -13.94 15.36 -41.59
C LEU A 84 -12.89 14.46 -40.93
N LYS A 85 -11.62 14.80 -41.16
CA LYS A 85 -10.48 14.13 -40.54
C LYS A 85 -9.62 15.16 -39.83
N ASP A 86 -9.29 14.90 -38.58
CA ASP A 86 -8.30 15.64 -37.82
C ASP A 86 -6.92 15.11 -38.19
N LEU A 87 -5.99 16.03 -38.49
CA LEU A 87 -4.62 15.71 -38.89
C LEU A 87 -3.66 16.26 -37.85
N GLU A 88 -3.17 15.37 -36.99
CA GLU A 88 -2.19 15.73 -35.97
C GLU A 88 -0.77 15.53 -36.50
N HIS A 89 0.11 16.52 -36.29
CA HIS A 89 1.52 16.44 -36.65
C HIS A 89 2.37 16.21 -35.40
N HIS A 90 3.16 15.15 -35.42
CA HIS A 90 4.02 14.75 -34.32
C HIS A 90 5.46 14.51 -34.77
N VAL A 91 6.34 14.40 -33.79
CA VAL A 91 7.75 14.04 -33.98
C VAL A 91 8.17 13.12 -32.86
N TYR A 92 8.99 12.12 -33.19
CA TYR A 92 9.77 11.39 -32.21
C TYR A 92 11.26 11.52 -32.52
N VAL A 93 12.05 11.57 -31.47
CA VAL A 93 13.49 11.79 -31.54
C VAL A 93 14.20 10.72 -30.74
N SER A 94 15.26 10.13 -31.29
CA SER A 94 16.22 9.35 -30.53
C SER A 94 17.57 10.05 -30.48
N PHE A 95 18.10 10.26 -29.29
CA PHE A 95 19.50 10.56 -29.05
C PHE A 95 20.22 9.27 -28.71
N ASN A 96 21.41 9.12 -29.25
CA ASN A 96 22.30 8.03 -28.96
C ASN A 96 23.67 8.63 -28.65
N VAL A 97 24.06 8.59 -27.38
CA VAL A 97 25.33 9.11 -26.89
C VAL A 97 26.01 7.97 -26.13
N ARG A 98 27.14 7.48 -26.67
CA ARG A 98 27.87 6.31 -26.13
C ARG A 98 26.96 5.07 -26.00
N ASP A 99 26.79 4.57 -24.79
CA ASP A 99 25.99 3.39 -24.42
C ASP A 99 24.57 3.74 -23.94
N HIS A 100 24.21 5.02 -23.88
CA HIS A 100 22.88 5.48 -23.47
C HIS A 100 22.07 6.08 -24.63
N LEU A 101 20.75 5.93 -24.53
CA LEU A 101 19.79 6.53 -25.44
C LEU A 101 18.78 7.38 -24.68
N ALA A 102 18.33 8.46 -25.30
CA ALA A 102 17.18 9.23 -24.86
C ALA A 102 16.15 9.32 -25.99
N PHE A 103 14.87 9.23 -25.64
CA PHE A 103 13.77 9.34 -26.58
C PHE A 103 12.82 10.45 -26.18
N TYR A 104 12.44 11.27 -27.15
CA TYR A 104 11.38 12.27 -27.02
C TYR A 104 10.23 11.93 -27.96
N PHE A 105 9.01 12.13 -27.47
CA PHE A 105 7.77 11.95 -28.23
C PHE A 105 6.92 13.20 -28.00
N SER A 106 6.48 13.86 -29.07
CA SER A 106 5.53 14.97 -28.93
C SER A 106 4.10 14.51 -28.65
N GLU A 107 3.77 13.25 -28.99
CA GLU A 107 2.49 12.63 -28.66
C GLU A 107 2.43 12.22 -27.18
N LYS A 108 1.35 12.61 -26.50
CA LYS A 108 1.13 12.32 -25.08
C LYS A 108 0.96 10.81 -24.86
N GLY A 109 1.63 10.26 -23.84
CA GLY A 109 1.47 8.86 -23.43
C GLY A 109 2.31 7.84 -24.20
N LYS A 110 2.78 8.15 -25.42
CA LYS A 110 3.63 7.22 -26.21
C LYS A 110 4.95 6.89 -25.52
N LYS A 111 5.53 7.85 -24.79
CA LYS A 111 6.71 7.62 -23.95
C LYS A 111 6.54 6.41 -23.01
N ASP A 112 5.42 6.35 -22.31
CA ASP A 112 5.16 5.30 -21.32
C ASP A 112 4.81 3.97 -22.02
N SER A 113 4.12 4.02 -23.16
CA SER A 113 3.80 2.84 -23.97
C SER A 113 5.07 2.19 -24.53
N ILE A 114 6.01 2.99 -25.04
CA ILE A 114 7.27 2.49 -25.59
C ILE A 114 8.19 1.91 -24.51
N ARG A 115 8.19 2.48 -23.29
CA ARG A 115 8.95 1.95 -22.14
C ARG A 115 8.58 0.49 -21.81
N GLU A 116 7.32 0.09 -22.05
CA GLU A 116 6.88 -1.29 -21.83
C GLU A 116 7.59 -2.30 -22.74
N TYR A 117 8.23 -1.89 -23.83
CA TYR A 117 8.96 -2.82 -24.71
C TYR A 117 10.43 -3.00 -24.33
N PHE A 118 10.98 -2.17 -23.44
CA PHE A 118 12.41 -2.20 -23.06
C PHE A 118 12.75 -3.54 -22.39
N GLY A 119 13.82 -4.20 -22.87
CA GLY A 119 14.28 -5.50 -22.41
C GLY A 119 13.38 -6.68 -22.82
N LYS A 120 12.27 -6.41 -23.52
CA LYS A 120 11.32 -7.43 -24.00
C LYS A 120 11.61 -7.80 -25.44
N LYS A 121 10.88 -8.81 -25.96
CA LYS A 121 11.08 -9.40 -27.30
C LYS A 121 11.18 -8.38 -28.45
N ARG A 122 10.50 -7.23 -28.35
CA ARG A 122 10.49 -6.20 -29.41
C ARG A 122 11.67 -5.22 -29.32
N LEU A 123 12.18 -4.92 -28.12
CA LEU A 123 13.37 -4.11 -27.90
C LEU A 123 14.32 -4.81 -26.90
N PRO A 124 14.86 -6.00 -27.24
CA PRO A 124 15.60 -6.84 -26.28
C PRO A 124 16.96 -6.24 -25.92
N ASN A 125 17.52 -5.40 -26.80
CA ASN A 125 18.84 -4.78 -26.63
C ASN A 125 18.76 -3.37 -26.03
N LEU A 126 17.57 -2.93 -25.59
CA LEU A 126 17.36 -1.63 -24.96
C LEU A 126 16.79 -1.85 -23.57
N LEU A 127 17.59 -1.62 -22.55
CA LEU A 127 17.21 -1.82 -21.15
C LEU A 127 16.82 -0.48 -20.52
N PRO A 128 15.88 -0.46 -19.55
CA PRO A 128 15.68 0.73 -18.73
C PRO A 128 16.95 1.06 -17.94
N ILE A 129 17.16 2.34 -17.63
CA ILE A 129 18.23 2.73 -16.72
C ILE A 129 17.88 2.19 -15.32
N PRO A 130 18.82 1.53 -14.62
CA PRO A 130 18.58 1.06 -13.25
C PRO A 130 18.09 2.19 -12.33
N ILE A 131 17.10 1.91 -11.47
CA ILE A 131 16.55 2.90 -10.53
C ILE A 131 17.66 3.45 -9.62
N SER A 132 18.56 2.60 -9.12
CA SER A 132 19.69 3.00 -8.28
C SER A 132 20.57 4.06 -8.95
N LYS A 133 20.81 3.90 -10.26
CA LYS A 133 21.63 4.82 -11.05
C LYS A 133 20.92 6.15 -11.30
N LEU A 134 19.62 6.15 -11.56
CA LEU A 134 18.84 7.40 -11.67
C LEU A 134 18.80 8.14 -10.33
N ASN A 135 18.58 7.41 -9.24
CA ASN A 135 18.56 7.94 -7.89
C ASN A 135 19.90 8.60 -7.53
N GLY A 136 21.01 7.85 -7.62
CA GLY A 136 22.34 8.32 -7.22
C GLY A 136 22.89 9.47 -8.07
N ASN A 137 22.45 9.60 -9.33
CA ASN A 137 22.92 10.66 -10.21
C ASN A 137 22.09 11.93 -10.15
N PHE A 138 20.78 11.85 -9.90
CA PHE A 138 19.90 13.01 -10.11
C PHE A 138 19.09 13.40 -8.87
N ILE A 139 19.06 12.59 -7.82
CA ILE A 139 18.32 12.92 -6.61
C ILE A 139 19.24 13.51 -5.55
N ASN A 140 18.92 14.74 -5.16
CA ASN A 140 19.46 15.39 -3.99
C ASN A 140 18.36 15.46 -2.92
N GLU A 141 18.54 14.80 -1.79
CA GLU A 141 17.59 14.76 -0.67
C GLU A 141 17.35 16.16 -0.08
N ASP A 142 18.41 16.95 0.06
CA ASP A 142 18.39 18.27 0.72
C ASP A 142 17.65 19.34 -0.12
N GLU A 143 17.46 19.12 -1.42
CA GLU A 143 16.88 20.11 -2.34
C GLU A 143 15.61 19.61 -3.04
N ILE A 144 14.87 18.69 -2.41
CA ILE A 144 13.60 18.23 -2.94
C ILE A 144 12.56 19.35 -2.87
N LYS A 145 12.03 19.72 -4.04
CA LYS A 145 10.97 20.72 -4.21
C LYS A 145 9.59 20.11 -4.29
N MET A 146 9.45 18.96 -4.97
CA MET A 146 8.20 18.19 -4.98
C MET A 146 8.48 16.70 -4.92
N LEU A 147 7.61 15.96 -4.24
CA LEU A 147 7.72 14.53 -4.04
C LEU A 147 6.36 13.88 -4.29
N TRP A 148 6.33 12.89 -5.16
CA TRP A 148 5.18 12.04 -5.39
C TRP A 148 5.43 10.70 -4.72
N LEU A 149 4.56 10.37 -3.78
CA LEU A 149 4.63 9.18 -2.97
C LEU A 149 3.49 8.24 -3.32
N SER A 150 3.80 6.95 -3.40
CA SER A 150 2.83 5.87 -3.53
C SER A 150 2.88 5.03 -2.26
N GLY A 151 1.73 4.79 -1.65
CA GLY A 151 1.62 3.91 -0.49
C GLY A 151 2.04 2.48 -0.83
N ILE A 152 2.84 1.88 0.05
CA ILE A 152 3.13 0.44 0.05
C ILE A 152 2.43 -0.27 1.22
N HIS A 153 1.79 0.49 2.11
CA HIS A 153 0.75 -0.04 2.97
C HIS A 153 -0.45 -0.41 2.07
N GLY A 154 -1.11 -1.54 2.34
CA GLY A 154 -2.23 -1.99 1.50
C GLY A 154 -3.26 -0.87 1.25
N ARG A 155 -3.89 -0.88 0.06
CA ARG A 155 -4.93 0.10 -0.33
C ARG A 155 -6.00 0.20 0.77
N ASP A 156 -6.62 1.35 0.96
CA ASP A 156 -7.66 1.59 1.98
C ASP A 156 -7.21 1.38 3.45
N ASN A 157 -5.92 1.57 3.76
CA ASN A 157 -5.48 1.78 5.15
C ASN A 157 -6.04 3.13 5.68
N PHE A 158 -5.84 3.49 6.95
CA PHE A 158 -6.13 4.85 7.42
C PHE A 158 -5.14 5.90 6.87
N LYS A 159 -4.14 5.46 6.13
CA LYS A 159 -3.15 6.26 5.41
C LYS A 159 -3.62 6.50 3.98
N ALA A 160 -3.15 7.59 3.35
CA ALA A 160 -3.49 7.91 1.96
C ALA A 160 -2.75 6.99 0.97
N ASP A 161 -3.44 6.49 -0.06
CA ASP A 161 -2.80 5.64 -1.08
C ASP A 161 -1.70 6.35 -1.87
N SER A 162 -1.79 7.68 -1.97
CA SER A 162 -0.76 8.51 -2.56
C SER A 162 -0.69 9.85 -1.86
N LYS A 163 0.51 10.45 -1.84
CA LYS A 163 0.75 11.80 -1.33
C LYS A 163 1.55 12.58 -2.36
N VAL A 164 1.22 13.86 -2.51
CA VAL A 164 2.05 14.79 -3.26
C VAL A 164 2.43 15.92 -2.32
N LEU A 165 3.72 16.06 -2.07
CA LEU A 165 4.28 17.07 -1.19
C LEU A 165 5.05 18.08 -2.03
N GLY A 166 4.92 19.36 -1.71
CA GLY A 166 5.59 20.45 -2.42
C GLY A 166 6.05 21.53 -1.44
N GLY A 167 7.29 22.00 -1.61
CA GLY A 167 7.91 22.93 -0.67
C GLY A 167 9.32 23.35 -1.08
N LYS A 168 10.04 24.01 -0.16
CA LYS A 168 11.44 24.40 -0.38
C LYS A 168 12.43 23.29 0.00
N SER A 169 12.11 22.53 1.06
CA SER A 169 12.77 21.30 1.49
C SER A 169 11.68 20.31 1.90
N VAL A 170 11.30 19.42 1.01
CA VAL A 170 10.21 18.46 1.25
C VAL A 170 10.67 17.29 2.11
N ALA A 171 11.94 16.88 2.01
CA ALA A 171 12.49 15.77 2.77
C ALA A 171 12.31 15.97 4.29
N ASP A 172 12.56 17.19 4.78
CA ASP A 172 12.42 17.56 6.20
C ASP A 172 10.98 17.52 6.72
N THR A 173 9.98 17.47 5.82
CA THR A 173 8.56 17.45 6.18
C THR A 173 7.98 16.04 6.27
N LEU A 174 8.76 15.02 5.90
CA LEU A 174 8.35 13.63 5.98
C LEU A 174 8.21 13.20 7.44
N ASP A 175 7.09 12.57 7.77
CA ASP A 175 6.89 11.95 9.08
C ASP A 175 7.65 10.61 9.10
N PRO A 176 8.69 10.45 9.96
CA PRO A 176 9.52 9.25 9.94
C PRO A 176 8.75 7.96 10.23
N LEU A 177 7.60 8.04 10.90
CA LEU A 177 6.78 6.88 11.27
C LEU A 177 5.67 6.60 10.27
N ILE A 178 5.03 7.64 9.75
CA ILE A 178 3.92 7.47 8.81
C ILE A 178 4.46 7.24 7.39
N ASP A 179 5.47 8.00 6.98
CA ASP A 179 5.92 8.08 5.59
C ASP A 179 6.89 6.96 5.19
N GLN A 180 7.44 6.21 6.14
CA GLN A 180 8.21 4.99 5.87
C GLN A 180 7.42 3.92 5.10
N SER A 181 6.09 3.99 5.16
CA SER A 181 5.19 3.10 4.41
C SER A 181 4.84 3.60 3.00
N TYR A 182 5.62 4.55 2.47
CA TYR A 182 5.50 5.05 1.11
C TYR A 182 6.81 4.82 0.34
N MET A 183 6.66 4.64 -0.97
CA MET A 183 7.77 4.71 -1.92
C MET A 183 7.68 6.01 -2.73
N MET A 184 8.83 6.51 -3.17
CA MET A 184 8.90 7.64 -4.10
C MET A 184 8.61 7.17 -5.52
N SER A 185 7.46 7.55 -6.09
CA SER A 185 7.11 7.25 -7.48
C SER A 185 7.72 8.27 -8.46
N ALA A 186 7.90 9.50 -8.02
CA ALA A 186 8.53 10.58 -8.76
C ALA A 186 9.04 11.67 -7.79
N VAL A 187 10.03 12.44 -8.23
CA VAL A 187 10.59 13.54 -7.45
C VAL A 187 10.97 14.71 -8.35
N ARG A 188 10.94 15.92 -7.80
CA ARG A 188 11.52 17.11 -8.39
C ARG A 188 12.53 17.74 -7.42
N THR A 189 13.78 17.82 -7.82
CA THR A 189 14.90 18.26 -6.96
C THR A 189 15.89 19.13 -7.73
N GLU A 190 16.67 19.95 -7.03
CA GLU A 190 17.79 20.70 -7.63
C GLU A 190 19.03 19.79 -7.76
N VAL A 191 19.67 19.83 -8.92
CA VAL A 191 20.86 19.01 -9.20
C VAL A 191 22.10 19.68 -8.62
N TRP A 192 22.97 18.89 -7.96
CA TRP A 192 24.18 19.33 -7.23
C TRP A 192 25.18 20.21 -8.00
N ASP A 193 25.05 20.36 -9.32
CA ASP A 193 26.16 20.78 -10.17
C ASP A 193 25.81 21.89 -11.17
N THR A 194 24.70 22.59 -10.95
CA THR A 194 24.34 23.75 -11.78
C THR A 194 24.37 25.02 -10.94
N GLN A 195 25.24 25.97 -11.29
CA GLN A 195 25.21 27.35 -10.74
C GLN A 195 23.81 28.00 -10.88
N SER A 196 22.98 27.47 -11.78
CA SER A 196 21.55 27.79 -11.87
C SER A 196 20.71 26.92 -10.94
N LYS A 197 19.85 27.52 -10.12
CA LYS A 197 18.81 26.85 -9.30
C LYS A 197 17.73 26.17 -10.15
N THR A 198 18.12 25.17 -10.92
CA THR A 198 17.22 24.55 -11.88
C THR A 198 16.85 23.16 -11.43
N SER A 199 15.57 22.98 -11.11
CA SER A 199 15.04 21.70 -10.66
C SER A 199 14.74 20.78 -11.83
N VAL A 200 15.05 19.49 -11.67
CA VAL A 200 14.75 18.40 -12.58
C VAL A 200 13.70 17.48 -11.95
N GLY A 201 12.77 17.00 -12.75
CA GLY A 201 11.81 15.96 -12.39
C GLY A 201 12.28 14.59 -12.85
N ILE A 202 12.19 13.59 -12.00
CA ILE A 202 12.67 12.22 -12.25
C ILE A 202 11.56 11.24 -11.86
N ASN A 203 11.33 10.25 -12.71
CA ASN A 203 10.48 9.10 -12.41
C ASN A 203 11.33 7.87 -12.70
N PRO A 204 11.94 7.28 -11.66
CA PRO A 204 12.86 6.15 -11.83
C PRO A 204 12.19 4.93 -12.45
N PHE A 205 10.94 4.62 -12.05
CA PHE A 205 10.18 3.48 -12.56
C PHE A 205 9.93 3.56 -14.07
N LYS A 206 9.62 4.77 -14.56
CA LYS A 206 9.42 5.02 -15.99
C LYS A 206 10.73 5.24 -16.75
N SER A 207 11.89 5.17 -16.07
CA SER A 207 13.19 5.52 -16.63
C SER A 207 13.16 6.88 -17.34
N SER A 208 12.59 7.90 -16.69
CA SER A 208 12.31 9.17 -17.37
C SER A 208 12.68 10.40 -16.56
N ILE A 209 13.10 11.44 -17.28
CA ILE A 209 13.46 12.76 -16.74
C ILE A 209 12.67 13.84 -17.47
N TRP A 210 12.17 14.83 -16.74
CA TRP A 210 11.53 16.02 -17.28
C TRP A 210 11.97 17.28 -16.56
N ARG A 211 11.70 18.46 -17.14
CA ARG A 211 12.08 19.73 -16.51
C ARG A 211 11.08 20.85 -16.75
N GLY A 212 10.74 21.07 -18.02
CA GLY A 212 10.01 22.24 -18.46
C GLY A 212 10.21 22.53 -19.95
N PRO A 213 9.62 23.61 -20.47
CA PRO A 213 9.86 24.06 -21.84
C PRO A 213 11.33 24.42 -22.07
N CYS A 214 11.83 24.12 -23.27
CA CYS A 214 13.10 24.64 -23.79
C CYS A 214 12.83 25.83 -24.70
N LYS A 215 13.70 26.84 -24.65
CA LYS A 215 13.56 28.05 -25.49
C LYS A 215 13.77 27.79 -26.98
N ASP A 216 14.60 26.80 -27.29
CA ASP A 216 15.01 26.42 -28.64
C ASP A 216 15.52 24.98 -28.65
N TRP A 217 15.73 24.44 -29.85
CA TRP A 217 16.28 23.09 -30.05
C TRP A 217 17.66 22.92 -29.40
N GLN A 218 18.56 23.89 -29.57
CA GLN A 218 19.93 23.78 -29.05
C GLN A 218 19.94 23.59 -27.53
N THR A 219 19.07 24.31 -26.82
CA THR A 219 18.90 24.18 -25.37
C THR A 219 18.37 22.81 -24.99
N PHE A 220 17.46 22.24 -25.79
CA PHE A 220 16.94 20.89 -25.56
C PHE A 220 18.04 19.84 -25.78
N GLU A 221 18.72 19.88 -26.93
CA GLU A 221 19.82 18.98 -27.28
C GLU A 221 20.93 19.01 -26.21
N ASN A 222 21.43 20.19 -25.83
CA ASN A 222 22.46 20.33 -24.80
C ASN A 222 22.03 19.73 -23.45
N ARG A 223 20.75 19.88 -23.07
CA ARG A 223 20.22 19.31 -21.81
C ARG A 223 20.11 17.79 -21.88
N VAL A 224 19.69 17.23 -23.02
CA VAL A 224 19.62 15.77 -23.21
C VAL A 224 21.02 15.15 -23.17
N VAL A 225 21.98 15.77 -23.87
CA VAL A 225 23.38 15.32 -23.87
C VAL A 225 23.96 15.36 -22.47
N ALA A 226 23.77 16.44 -21.71
CA ALA A 226 24.27 16.53 -20.34
C ALA A 226 23.70 15.43 -19.42
N ILE A 227 22.44 15.02 -19.61
CA ILE A 227 21.82 13.91 -18.87
C ILE A 227 22.48 12.57 -19.26
N LEU A 228 22.65 12.31 -20.55
CA LEU A 228 23.25 11.07 -21.06
C LEU A 228 24.74 10.97 -20.69
N ASP A 229 25.49 12.06 -20.82
CA ASP A 229 26.89 12.15 -20.42
C ASP A 229 27.06 11.85 -18.93
N ARG A 230 26.22 12.46 -18.07
CA ARG A 230 26.23 12.17 -16.63
C ARG A 230 26.00 10.70 -16.34
N LEU A 231 25.04 10.06 -17.02
CA LEU A 231 24.79 8.62 -16.89
C LEU A 231 25.95 7.75 -17.40
N SER A 232 26.68 8.20 -18.42
CA SER A 232 27.81 7.45 -18.98
C SER A 232 29.09 7.58 -18.17
N ILE A 233 29.35 8.75 -17.56
CA ILE A 233 30.59 9.07 -16.83
C ILE A 233 30.48 8.67 -15.36
N ASN A 234 29.33 8.89 -14.73
CA ASN A 234 29.17 8.66 -13.30
C ASN A 234 28.63 7.25 -13.03
N SER A 235 29.32 6.54 -12.15
CA SER A 235 28.88 5.25 -11.60
C SER A 235 28.16 5.40 -10.26
N CYS A 236 27.70 6.61 -9.90
CA CYS A 236 27.00 6.84 -8.64
C CYS A 236 25.66 6.08 -8.64
N GLU A 237 25.43 5.29 -7.60
CA GLU A 237 24.20 4.54 -7.39
C GLU A 237 23.70 4.77 -5.97
N SER A 238 22.38 4.89 -5.81
CA SER A 238 21.73 4.99 -4.50
C SER A 238 20.42 4.21 -4.51
N GLU A 239 20.34 3.18 -3.68
CA GLU A 239 19.11 2.41 -3.49
C GLU A 239 18.08 3.16 -2.63
N SER A 240 18.55 4.04 -1.74
CA SER A 240 17.73 4.78 -0.78
C SER A 240 18.06 6.28 -0.80
N PRO A 241 17.72 7.01 -1.86
CA PRO A 241 18.03 8.44 -2.01
C PRO A 241 17.30 9.38 -1.04
N ILE A 242 16.29 8.89 -0.30
CA ILE A 242 15.56 9.62 0.73
C ILE A 242 15.41 8.67 1.91
N GLY A 243 16.11 8.92 3.01
CA GLY A 243 16.38 7.91 4.04
C GLY A 243 15.13 7.33 4.71
N ILE A 244 14.05 8.12 4.80
CA ILE A 244 12.81 7.74 5.48
C ILE A 244 11.94 6.79 4.64
N LEU A 245 12.05 6.79 3.31
CA LEU A 245 11.11 6.09 2.44
C LEU A 245 11.47 4.62 2.23
N SER A 246 10.47 3.84 1.79
CA SER A 246 10.69 2.47 1.32
C SER A 246 11.06 2.42 -0.16
N TYR A 247 11.88 1.44 -0.54
CA TYR A 247 12.40 1.32 -1.90
C TYR A 247 12.22 -0.08 -2.47
N PRO A 248 11.79 -0.21 -3.73
CA PRO A 248 11.67 -1.51 -4.37
C PRO A 248 13.07 -2.05 -4.69
N ILE A 249 13.25 -3.35 -4.50
CA ILE A 249 14.50 -4.03 -4.88
C ILE A 249 14.33 -4.74 -6.21
N SER A 250 15.38 -4.74 -7.04
CA SER A 250 15.36 -5.38 -8.36
C SER A 250 15.72 -6.86 -8.31
N LYS A 251 16.38 -7.30 -7.22
CA LYS A 251 16.80 -8.68 -7.00
C LYS A 251 16.41 -9.10 -5.59
N PRO A 252 15.79 -10.27 -5.40
CA PRO A 252 15.36 -10.74 -4.08
C PRO A 252 16.48 -11.49 -3.33
N ASP A 253 17.75 -11.28 -3.69
CA ASP A 253 18.90 -12.05 -3.18
C ASP A 253 19.06 -11.91 -1.65
N ASP A 254 18.62 -10.79 -1.08
CA ASP A 254 18.68 -10.48 0.34
C ASP A 254 17.42 -10.90 1.12
N LEU A 255 16.43 -11.53 0.51
CA LEU A 255 15.23 -12.00 1.21
C LEU A 255 15.60 -13.16 2.13
N LYS A 256 15.30 -13.03 3.43
CA LYS A 256 15.60 -14.08 4.41
C LYS A 256 14.54 -14.15 5.50
N SER A 257 14.18 -15.38 5.84
CA SER A 257 13.36 -15.77 6.96
C SER A 257 12.02 -15.02 7.00
N PRO A 258 11.02 -15.46 6.21
CA PRO A 258 9.68 -14.91 6.33
C PRO A 258 9.13 -15.17 7.74
N PHE A 259 8.56 -14.13 8.35
CA PHE A 259 8.07 -14.20 9.73
C PHE A 259 6.59 -13.89 9.89
N ASP A 260 5.98 -13.14 8.96
CA ASP A 260 4.53 -12.89 8.94
C ASP A 260 4.03 -12.99 7.50
N PHE A 261 2.85 -13.58 7.35
CA PHE A 261 2.17 -13.78 6.08
C PHE A 261 0.69 -13.47 6.26
N SER A 262 0.16 -12.65 5.36
CA SER A 262 -1.27 -12.35 5.34
C SER A 262 -1.76 -12.09 3.93
N LEU A 263 -3.05 -12.25 3.74
CA LEU A 263 -3.72 -11.79 2.53
C LEU A 263 -4.24 -10.37 2.76
N VAL A 264 -4.35 -9.59 1.69
CA VAL A 264 -5.07 -8.31 1.70
C VAL A 264 -6.53 -8.56 2.11
N ASP A 265 -7.16 -7.59 2.80
CA ASP A 265 -8.60 -7.69 3.08
C ASP A 265 -9.42 -7.40 1.81
N TYR A 266 -10.50 -8.15 1.59
CA TYR A 266 -11.33 -8.00 0.39
C TYR A 266 -12.10 -6.67 0.37
N ASP A 267 -12.36 -6.08 1.54
CA ASP A 267 -13.00 -4.76 1.65
C ASP A 267 -12.08 -3.62 1.17
N PHE A 268 -10.78 -3.91 1.03
CA PHE A 268 -9.76 -2.99 0.53
C PHE A 268 -9.40 -3.20 -0.94
N LEU A 269 -10.16 -4.06 -1.66
CA LEU A 269 -10.04 -4.19 -3.11
C LEU A 269 -11.08 -3.31 -3.84
N PRO A 270 -10.62 -2.34 -4.66
CA PRO A 270 -11.45 -1.60 -5.60
C PRO A 270 -12.26 -2.54 -6.50
N GLU A 271 -13.48 -2.13 -6.86
CA GLU A 271 -14.32 -2.89 -7.81
C GLU A 271 -13.68 -2.95 -9.21
N GLU A 272 -12.85 -1.95 -9.56
CA GLU A 272 -12.12 -1.88 -10.83
C GLU A 272 -10.98 -2.91 -10.95
N ASP A 273 -10.43 -3.42 -9.83
CA ASP A 273 -9.30 -4.37 -9.82
C ASP A 273 -9.70 -5.83 -10.13
N GLY A 274 -10.96 -6.04 -10.49
CA GLY A 274 -11.49 -7.30 -11.00
C GLY A 274 -12.26 -8.12 -9.95
N GLN A 275 -13.57 -8.24 -10.16
CA GLN A 275 -14.52 -8.97 -9.30
C GLN A 275 -14.02 -10.35 -8.84
N ASN A 276 -13.31 -11.07 -9.72
CA ASN A 276 -12.78 -12.40 -9.43
C ASN A 276 -11.77 -12.44 -8.27
N ARG A 277 -10.95 -11.40 -8.09
CA ARG A 277 -9.97 -11.31 -7.00
C ARG A 277 -10.66 -11.02 -5.67
N LYS A 278 -11.60 -10.07 -5.69
CA LYS A 278 -12.45 -9.73 -4.54
C LYS A 278 -13.25 -10.93 -4.05
N ASP A 279 -13.88 -11.65 -4.98
CA ASP A 279 -14.64 -12.87 -4.67
C ASP A 279 -13.74 -14.00 -4.13
N LEU A 280 -12.49 -14.09 -4.59
CA LEU A 280 -11.53 -15.06 -4.05
C LEU A 280 -11.21 -14.74 -2.59
N LEU A 281 -10.78 -13.51 -2.27
CA LEU A 281 -10.46 -13.12 -0.90
C LEU A 281 -11.65 -13.27 0.04
N LYS A 282 -12.85 -12.84 -0.39
CA LYS A 282 -14.08 -12.96 0.39
C LYS A 282 -14.40 -14.40 0.77
N LYS A 283 -14.11 -15.37 -0.11
CA LYS A 283 -14.29 -16.80 0.17
C LYS A 283 -13.24 -17.37 1.12
N LEU A 284 -12.05 -16.78 1.19
CA LEU A 284 -10.96 -17.27 2.02
C LEU A 284 -11.03 -16.71 3.46
N GLN A 285 -11.49 -15.47 3.63
CA GLN A 285 -11.38 -14.71 4.88
C GLN A 285 -11.85 -15.42 6.16
N TYR A 286 -12.96 -16.17 6.09
CA TYR A 286 -13.59 -16.74 7.29
C TYR A 286 -13.17 -18.17 7.59
N ASP A 287 -13.02 -18.99 6.55
CA ASP A 287 -12.82 -20.42 6.72
C ASP A 287 -11.35 -20.82 6.60
N TYR A 288 -10.49 -19.96 6.04
CA TYR A 288 -9.09 -20.27 5.83
C TYR A 288 -8.16 -19.43 6.70
N HIS A 289 -7.06 -20.04 7.11
CA HIS A 289 -5.86 -19.34 7.53
C HIS A 289 -4.63 -20.10 7.03
N ALA A 290 -3.49 -19.44 7.04
CA ALA A 290 -2.21 -20.04 6.71
C ALA A 290 -1.19 -19.68 7.79
N GLU A 291 -0.32 -20.63 8.09
CA GLU A 291 0.74 -20.48 9.08
C GLU A 291 2.08 -20.67 8.39
N LEU A 292 3.03 -19.77 8.69
CA LEU A 292 4.40 -19.89 8.20
C LEU A 292 5.10 -21.07 8.87
N THR A 293 5.70 -21.90 8.04
CA THR A 293 6.53 -23.03 8.46
C THR A 293 7.99 -22.78 8.06
N GLN A 294 8.90 -23.54 8.66
CA GLN A 294 10.32 -23.45 8.28
C GLN A 294 10.52 -24.01 6.86
N SER A 295 11.18 -23.22 6.03
CA SER A 295 11.69 -23.66 4.73
C SER A 295 13.14 -24.09 4.83
N PHE A 296 13.57 -24.97 3.92
CA PHE A 296 14.99 -25.29 3.73
C PHE A 296 15.78 -24.09 3.16
N ILE A 297 15.13 -23.30 2.31
CA ILE A 297 15.71 -22.07 1.73
C ILE A 297 15.11 -20.89 2.47
N GLU A 298 15.95 -20.07 3.11
CA GLU A 298 15.51 -18.98 3.99
C GLU A 298 14.65 -17.93 3.28
N SER A 299 14.81 -17.74 1.96
CA SER A 299 14.02 -16.77 1.18
C SER A 299 12.64 -17.28 0.76
N ASP A 300 12.39 -18.59 0.86
CA ASP A 300 11.13 -19.19 0.40
C ASP A 300 10.02 -19.03 1.44
N ILE A 301 8.81 -18.79 0.94
CA ILE A 301 7.59 -18.73 1.76
C ILE A 301 7.01 -20.13 1.82
N SER A 302 7.11 -20.77 2.98
CA SER A 302 6.51 -22.08 3.25
C SER A 302 5.30 -21.95 4.17
N LEU A 303 4.17 -22.53 3.78
CA LEU A 303 2.89 -22.39 4.48
C LEU A 303 2.20 -23.73 4.68
N ASP A 304 1.68 -23.92 5.89
CA ASP A 304 0.59 -24.87 6.13
C ASP A 304 -0.74 -24.13 6.00
N ILE A 305 -1.64 -24.68 5.18
CA ILE A 305 -2.93 -24.07 4.88
C ILE A 305 -4.00 -24.85 5.63
N TYR A 306 -4.88 -24.12 6.31
CA TYR A 306 -5.97 -24.67 7.09
C TYR A 306 -7.31 -24.23 6.52
N PHE A 307 -8.30 -25.12 6.59
CA PHE A 307 -9.71 -24.84 6.35
C PHE A 307 -10.52 -25.33 7.55
N SER A 308 -11.29 -24.45 8.18
CA SER A 308 -12.04 -24.73 9.42
C SER A 308 -11.17 -25.42 10.47
N ASN A 309 -9.96 -24.88 10.70
CA ASN A 309 -8.95 -25.38 11.64
C ASN A 309 -8.41 -26.80 11.36
N LYS A 310 -8.57 -27.30 10.14
CA LYS A 310 -7.97 -28.56 9.69
C LYS A 310 -6.98 -28.30 8.58
N ILE A 311 -5.81 -28.91 8.66
CA ILE A 311 -4.81 -28.80 7.60
C ILE A 311 -5.36 -29.37 6.28
N VAL A 312 -5.31 -28.57 5.22
CA VAL A 312 -5.74 -28.96 3.87
C VAL A 312 -4.57 -29.15 2.92
N GLY A 313 -3.38 -28.69 3.28
CA GLY A 313 -2.14 -29.01 2.57
C GLY A 313 -1.02 -28.02 2.89
N HIS A 314 0.14 -28.34 2.35
CA HIS A 314 1.37 -27.57 2.48
C HIS A 314 1.80 -27.00 1.12
N ILE A 315 2.35 -25.78 1.10
CA ILE A 315 2.90 -25.17 -0.11
C ILE A 315 4.20 -24.39 0.21
N CYS A 316 5.20 -24.55 -0.64
CA CYS A 316 6.43 -23.76 -0.62
C CYS A 316 6.57 -22.99 -1.93
N VAL A 317 6.76 -21.68 -1.85
CA VAL A 317 6.91 -20.80 -3.02
C VAL A 317 8.19 -19.97 -2.95
N GLU A 318 8.81 -19.82 -4.12
CA GLU A 318 9.95 -18.95 -4.39
C GLU A 318 9.46 -17.59 -4.88
N VAL A 319 10.04 -16.52 -4.32
CA VAL A 319 9.80 -15.13 -4.75
C VAL A 319 10.72 -14.82 -5.93
N ILE A 320 10.14 -14.57 -7.10
CA ILE A 320 10.87 -14.16 -8.31
C ILE A 320 10.56 -12.69 -8.59
N VAL A 321 11.59 -11.88 -8.85
CA VAL A 321 11.42 -10.47 -9.23
C VAL A 321 11.89 -10.26 -10.67
N ASP A 322 11.03 -9.69 -11.50
CA ASP A 322 11.33 -9.28 -12.88
C ASP A 322 10.83 -7.84 -13.10
N ASP A 323 11.73 -6.93 -13.49
CA ASP A 323 11.50 -5.47 -13.56
C ASP A 323 10.70 -4.95 -12.33
N TYR A 324 11.19 -5.29 -11.13
CA TYR A 324 10.59 -4.96 -9.82
C TYR A 324 9.23 -5.61 -9.52
N LYS A 325 8.66 -6.40 -10.43
CA LYS A 325 7.39 -7.11 -10.23
C LYS A 325 7.62 -8.52 -9.69
N VAL A 326 6.88 -8.87 -8.65
CA VAL A 326 6.92 -10.19 -8.03
C VAL A 326 6.11 -11.19 -8.85
N ASN A 327 6.65 -12.39 -8.98
CA ASN A 327 5.94 -13.61 -9.36
C ASN A 327 6.27 -14.69 -8.34
N PHE A 328 5.31 -15.58 -8.07
CA PHE A 328 5.55 -16.74 -7.19
C PHE A 328 5.73 -18.00 -8.02
N LYS A 329 6.84 -18.69 -7.82
CA LYS A 329 7.08 -20.02 -8.39
C LYS A 329 6.91 -21.07 -7.31
N ILE A 330 5.95 -21.96 -7.52
CA ILE A 330 5.70 -23.07 -6.60
C ILE A 330 6.86 -24.07 -6.71
N LYS A 331 7.56 -24.30 -5.60
CA LYS A 331 8.66 -25.27 -5.51
C LYS A 331 8.14 -26.65 -5.10
N THR A 332 7.30 -26.69 -4.07
CA THR A 332 6.67 -27.92 -3.59
C THR A 332 5.22 -27.65 -3.19
N GLU A 333 4.38 -28.68 -3.34
CA GLU A 333 3.00 -28.66 -2.86
C GLU A 333 2.57 -30.06 -2.43
N THR A 334 1.92 -30.15 -1.27
CA THR A 334 1.45 -31.42 -0.70
C THR A 334 -0.01 -31.24 -0.27
N PRO A 335 -0.99 -31.42 -1.17
CA PRO A 335 -2.40 -31.31 -0.82
C PRO A 335 -2.85 -32.49 0.05
N VAL A 336 -3.49 -32.20 1.18
CA VAL A 336 -4.20 -33.18 2.03
C VAL A 336 -5.66 -33.27 1.60
N VAL A 337 -6.32 -32.12 1.42
CA VAL A 337 -7.69 -32.01 0.90
C VAL A 337 -7.68 -31.14 -0.35
N LYS A 338 -7.51 -31.78 -1.51
CA LYS A 338 -7.25 -31.14 -2.80
C LYS A 338 -8.20 -29.99 -3.15
N LYS A 339 -9.51 -30.16 -2.94
CA LYS A 339 -10.52 -29.12 -3.26
C LYS A 339 -10.25 -27.79 -2.55
N TYR A 340 -9.99 -27.84 -1.23
CA TYR A 340 -9.76 -26.64 -0.42
C TYR A 340 -8.36 -26.08 -0.63
N PHE A 341 -7.37 -26.96 -0.78
CA PHE A 341 -6.00 -26.56 -1.11
C PHE A 341 -5.93 -25.82 -2.45
N ASP A 342 -6.52 -26.37 -3.52
CA ASP A 342 -6.54 -25.76 -4.85
C ASP A 342 -7.27 -24.41 -4.84
N GLN A 343 -8.26 -24.23 -3.97
CA GLN A 343 -8.95 -22.95 -3.80
C GLN A 343 -8.02 -21.89 -3.21
N TYR A 344 -7.29 -22.21 -2.13
CA TYR A 344 -6.33 -21.29 -1.51
C TYR A 344 -5.15 -20.98 -2.44
N LYS A 345 -4.56 -22.01 -3.07
CA LYS A 345 -3.40 -21.91 -3.98
C LYS A 345 -3.58 -20.85 -5.09
N ARG A 346 -4.82 -20.52 -5.47
CA ARG A 346 -5.12 -19.47 -6.46
C ARG A 346 -4.59 -18.09 -6.07
N VAL A 347 -4.37 -17.78 -4.80
CA VAL A 347 -3.84 -16.48 -4.36
C VAL A 347 -2.45 -16.21 -4.94
N PHE A 348 -1.61 -17.24 -5.14
CA PHE A 348 -0.27 -17.10 -5.69
C PHE A 348 -0.23 -16.72 -7.18
N LYS A 349 -1.39 -16.70 -7.87
CA LYS A 349 -1.51 -16.14 -9.23
C LYS A 349 -1.61 -14.62 -9.23
N TYR A 350 -1.84 -14.00 -8.07
CA TYR A 350 -2.09 -12.58 -7.91
C TYR A 350 -1.16 -12.02 -6.81
N PRO A 351 0.08 -11.65 -7.17
CA PRO A 351 1.07 -11.17 -6.21
C PRO A 351 0.65 -9.95 -5.38
N ASP A 352 -0.28 -9.16 -5.90
CA ASP A 352 -0.93 -8.02 -5.25
C ASP A 352 -1.82 -8.41 -4.06
N LEU A 353 -2.28 -9.66 -3.98
CA LEU A 353 -3.13 -10.14 -2.88
C LEU A 353 -2.34 -10.61 -1.65
N ILE A 354 -1.02 -10.76 -1.77
CA ILE A 354 -0.15 -11.32 -0.74
C ILE A 354 0.65 -10.22 -0.06
N LYS A 355 0.69 -10.26 1.27
CA LYS A 355 1.63 -9.52 2.12
C LYS A 355 2.51 -10.51 2.86
N CYS A 356 3.83 -10.37 2.74
CA CYS A 356 4.78 -11.21 3.47
C CYS A 356 5.97 -10.38 3.93
N TRP A 357 6.36 -10.53 5.20
CA TRP A 357 7.47 -9.79 5.80
C TRP A 357 8.62 -10.73 6.18
N PHE A 358 9.83 -10.22 6.04
CA PHE A 358 11.08 -10.98 6.16
C PHE A 358 12.01 -10.37 7.22
N GLU A 359 12.70 -11.22 7.97
CA GLU A 359 13.69 -10.79 8.98
C GLU A 359 14.88 -10.08 8.33
N SER A 360 15.05 -10.13 7.02
CA SER A 360 16.02 -9.27 6.33
C SER A 360 15.59 -7.80 6.22
N GLY A 361 14.39 -7.42 6.68
CA GLY A 361 13.87 -6.05 6.57
C GLY A 361 13.24 -5.77 5.20
N HIS A 362 12.69 -6.81 4.59
CA HIS A 362 11.99 -6.73 3.31
C HIS A 362 10.52 -7.10 3.48
N ALA A 363 9.68 -6.58 2.59
CA ALA A 363 8.28 -6.92 2.53
C ALA A 363 7.84 -7.13 1.08
N VAL A 364 7.15 -8.23 0.81
CA VAL A 364 6.38 -8.43 -0.42
C VAL A 364 5.02 -7.78 -0.20
N VAL A 365 4.72 -6.69 -0.91
CA VAL A 365 3.42 -6.00 -0.84
C VAL A 365 3.08 -5.42 -2.19
N ASN A 366 1.80 -5.42 -2.58
CA ASN A 366 1.31 -4.81 -3.82
C ASN A 366 2.04 -5.34 -5.08
N GLY A 367 2.43 -6.61 -5.07
CA GLY A 367 3.14 -7.27 -6.17
C GLY A 367 4.58 -6.80 -6.41
N MET A 368 5.22 -6.17 -5.43
CA MET A 368 6.65 -5.80 -5.46
C MET A 368 7.34 -6.24 -4.16
N VAL A 369 8.68 -6.23 -4.16
CA VAL A 369 9.47 -6.40 -2.94
C VAL A 369 10.07 -5.06 -2.55
N PHE A 370 9.82 -4.65 -1.31
CA PHE A 370 10.34 -3.41 -0.75
C PHE A 370 11.35 -3.69 0.35
N ARG A 371 12.45 -2.94 0.36
CA ARG A 371 13.25 -2.73 1.55
C ARG A 371 12.58 -1.63 2.38
N THR A 372 12.22 -1.98 3.60
CA THR A 372 11.48 -1.11 4.50
C THR A 372 12.45 -0.36 5.41
N GLY A 373 12.40 0.97 5.38
CA GLY A 373 13.20 1.85 6.25
C GLY A 373 12.64 1.96 7.66
N TYR A 374 12.39 0.84 8.35
CA TYR A 374 11.77 0.89 9.68
C TYR A 374 12.59 1.72 10.65
N GLN A 375 11.96 2.70 11.28
CA GLN A 375 12.52 3.35 12.45
C GLN A 375 12.29 2.47 13.68
N ASP A 376 13.33 2.34 14.50
CA ASP A 376 13.24 1.67 15.79
C ASP A 376 12.42 2.54 16.75
N VAL A 377 11.15 2.19 16.89
CA VAL A 377 10.28 2.71 17.95
C VAL A 377 9.74 1.57 18.77
N GLU A 378 9.62 1.79 20.07
CA GLU A 378 9.05 0.83 21.00
C GLU A 378 7.63 1.24 21.38
N TYR A 379 6.72 0.27 21.37
CA TYR A 379 5.38 0.43 21.93
C TYR A 379 5.29 -0.30 23.27
N GLY A 380 5.04 0.45 24.35
CA GLY A 380 5.05 -0.09 25.72
C GLY A 380 3.70 -0.03 26.43
N LYS A 381 2.60 0.20 25.70
CA LYS A 381 1.30 0.58 26.29
C LYS A 381 0.21 -0.49 26.17
N PHE A 382 0.60 -1.75 25.97
CA PHE A 382 -0.34 -2.86 26.03
C PHE A 382 -1.02 -2.93 27.40
N VAL A 383 -2.32 -3.13 27.37
CA VAL A 383 -3.11 -3.60 28.50
C VAL A 383 -3.27 -5.11 28.34
N TRP A 384 -3.16 -5.87 29.42
CA TRP A 384 -3.19 -7.32 29.36
C TRP A 384 -4.40 -7.87 30.10
N ALA A 385 -5.16 -8.76 29.46
CA ALA A 385 -6.29 -9.47 30.05
C ALA A 385 -6.11 -10.98 29.85
N ASP A 386 -6.53 -11.78 30.82
CA ASP A 386 -6.46 -13.25 30.76
C ASP A 386 -7.61 -13.87 29.95
N PHE A 387 -8.63 -13.09 29.58
CA PHE A 387 -9.86 -13.54 28.90
C PHE A 387 -10.58 -14.71 29.61
N GLU A 388 -10.24 -14.99 30.87
CA GLU A 388 -10.79 -16.04 31.72
C GLU A 388 -10.98 -17.38 30.96
N ASN A 389 -12.21 -17.88 30.87
CA ASN A 389 -12.54 -19.14 30.21
C ASN A 389 -13.22 -18.96 28.84
N PHE A 390 -13.16 -17.76 28.26
CA PHE A 390 -13.71 -17.43 26.97
C PHE A 390 -12.79 -17.88 25.84
N ASP A 391 -13.38 -18.22 24.70
CA ASP A 391 -12.62 -18.67 23.53
C ASP A 391 -12.07 -17.47 22.76
N ILE A 392 -10.75 -17.25 22.87
CA ILE A 392 -10.04 -16.17 22.17
C ILE A 392 -10.00 -16.34 20.64
N THR A 393 -10.30 -17.54 20.14
CA THR A 393 -10.38 -17.84 18.69
C THR A 393 -11.77 -17.59 18.13
N LYS A 394 -12.76 -17.36 19.01
CA LYS A 394 -14.15 -17.10 18.64
C LYS A 394 -14.51 -15.64 18.89
N GLU A 395 -14.57 -14.86 17.81
CA GLU A 395 -14.92 -13.43 17.88
C GLU A 395 -16.38 -13.26 18.37
N LYS A 396 -17.33 -13.85 17.63
CA LYS A 396 -18.77 -13.69 17.81
C LYS A 396 -19.45 -15.03 18.19
N PRO A 397 -20.58 -15.00 18.92
CA PRO A 397 -21.36 -16.21 19.23
C PRO A 397 -21.96 -16.85 17.97
N GLY A 398 -22.32 -18.14 18.09
CA GLY A 398 -22.84 -18.96 16.99
C GLY A 398 -21.76 -19.78 16.28
N ASN A 399 -22.17 -20.66 15.37
CA ASN A 399 -21.27 -21.59 14.67
C ASN A 399 -20.87 -21.11 13.26
N ASN A 400 -21.53 -20.08 12.73
CA ASN A 400 -21.26 -19.54 11.40
C ASN A 400 -20.74 -18.10 11.54
N PRO A 401 -19.45 -17.84 11.25
CA PRO A 401 -18.89 -16.49 11.29
C PRO A 401 -19.61 -15.48 10.37
N GLN A 402 -20.20 -15.94 9.26
CA GLN A 402 -20.92 -15.10 8.30
C GLN A 402 -22.35 -14.77 8.75
N LYS A 403 -22.89 -15.53 9.71
CA LYS A 403 -24.23 -15.36 10.29
C LYS A 403 -24.15 -15.53 11.80
N PRO A 404 -23.49 -14.59 12.51
CA PRO A 404 -23.29 -14.70 13.94
C PRO A 404 -24.62 -14.68 14.70
N ALA A 405 -24.69 -15.42 15.80
CA ALA A 405 -25.87 -15.49 16.65
C ALA A 405 -25.85 -14.35 17.68
N LEU A 406 -25.93 -13.09 17.24
CA LEU A 406 -25.76 -11.90 18.10
C LEU A 406 -26.72 -11.86 19.32
N LYS A 407 -27.87 -12.53 19.24
CA LYS A 407 -28.83 -12.73 20.36
C LYS A 407 -28.26 -13.56 21.53
N ASP A 408 -27.15 -14.25 21.30
CA ASP A 408 -26.49 -15.14 22.26
C ASP A 408 -25.22 -14.52 22.86
N ILE A 409 -24.98 -13.22 22.61
CA ILE A 409 -23.99 -12.43 23.35
C ILE A 409 -24.30 -12.51 24.85
N GLY A 410 -23.30 -12.90 25.64
CA GLY A 410 -23.42 -13.11 27.08
C GLY A 410 -23.95 -14.49 27.49
N LYS A 411 -24.19 -15.41 26.55
CA LYS A 411 -24.62 -16.80 26.82
C LYS A 411 -23.60 -17.85 26.37
N GLU A 412 -22.85 -17.55 25.31
CA GLU A 412 -21.78 -18.43 24.80
C GLU A 412 -20.38 -17.99 25.27
N LYS A 413 -19.37 -18.76 24.89
CA LYS A 413 -17.96 -18.42 25.05
C LYS A 413 -17.41 -17.83 23.76
N SER A 414 -17.42 -16.50 23.66
CA SER A 414 -16.77 -15.75 22.59
C SER A 414 -16.25 -14.41 23.12
N LEU A 415 -15.38 -13.72 22.39
CA LEU A 415 -14.86 -12.41 22.79
C LEU A 415 -15.97 -11.35 22.95
N PHE A 416 -16.99 -11.37 22.11
CA PHE A 416 -18.17 -10.51 22.28
C PHE A 416 -18.90 -10.79 23.62
N CYS A 417 -18.96 -12.05 24.04
CA CYS A 417 -19.53 -12.42 25.34
C CYS A 417 -18.63 -11.97 26.49
N TRP A 418 -17.30 -12.05 26.33
CA TRP A 418 -16.33 -11.52 27.28
C TRP A 418 -16.49 -9.99 27.46
N VAL A 419 -16.64 -9.22 26.37
CA VAL A 419 -16.90 -7.78 26.48
C VAL A 419 -18.20 -7.52 27.24
N GLN A 420 -19.28 -8.25 26.95
CA GLN A 420 -20.56 -8.05 27.64
C GLN A 420 -20.50 -8.39 29.14
N LYS A 421 -19.74 -9.43 29.52
CA LYS A 421 -19.72 -9.98 30.88
C LYS A 421 -18.62 -9.41 31.77
N CYS A 422 -17.47 -9.08 31.18
CA CYS A 422 -16.23 -8.83 31.90
C CYS A 422 -15.72 -7.39 31.74
N TRP A 423 -16.25 -6.60 30.79
CA TRP A 423 -15.76 -5.25 30.51
C TRP A 423 -16.00 -4.28 31.68
N SER A 424 -14.91 -3.72 32.21
CA SER A 424 -14.94 -2.52 33.04
C SER A 424 -14.47 -1.33 32.22
N GLY A 425 -15.32 -0.31 32.07
CA GLY A 425 -14.90 0.96 31.49
C GLY A 425 -14.59 2.03 32.55
N ASN A 426 -14.74 1.74 33.83
CA ASN A 426 -14.67 2.77 34.88
C ASN A 426 -13.24 3.05 35.36
N TRP A 427 -12.34 3.37 34.43
CA TRP A 427 -10.94 3.66 34.67
C TRP A 427 -10.47 4.81 33.77
N PHE A 428 -9.48 5.56 34.24
CA PHE A 428 -8.91 6.70 33.53
C PHE A 428 -7.50 6.41 32.99
N ASN A 429 -6.65 5.74 33.77
CA ASN A 429 -5.33 5.30 33.31
C ASN A 429 -5.36 3.81 32.99
N SER A 430 -4.53 3.39 32.03
CA SER A 430 -4.40 1.98 31.63
C SER A 430 -3.93 1.07 32.78
N SER A 431 -3.17 1.61 33.74
CA SER A 431 -2.76 0.90 34.96
C SER A 431 -3.94 0.50 35.86
N ASP A 432 -5.06 1.20 35.75
CA ASP A 432 -6.24 1.00 36.59
C ASP A 432 -7.23 0.03 35.94
N PHE A 433 -6.93 -0.47 34.73
CA PHE A 433 -7.76 -1.43 34.03
C PHE A 433 -7.81 -2.76 34.76
N ASN A 434 -9.02 -3.28 34.95
CA ASN A 434 -9.27 -4.64 35.41
C ASN A 434 -10.58 -5.17 34.81
N THR A 435 -10.72 -6.48 34.66
CA THR A 435 -12.00 -7.10 34.33
C THR A 435 -12.94 -7.09 35.54
N THR A 436 -14.24 -7.26 35.30
CA THR A 436 -15.26 -7.25 36.36
C THR A 436 -16.39 -8.21 36.04
N GLU A 437 -16.85 -8.98 37.02
CA GLU A 437 -18.08 -9.78 36.89
C GLU A 437 -19.36 -8.92 37.00
N LYS A 438 -19.21 -7.64 37.35
CA LYS A 438 -20.30 -6.66 37.48
C LYS A 438 -20.04 -5.45 36.59
N PRO A 439 -20.24 -5.57 35.27
CA PRO A 439 -20.09 -4.45 34.34
C PRO A 439 -20.99 -3.29 34.75
N THR A 440 -20.47 -2.07 34.65
CA THR A 440 -21.23 -0.83 34.92
C THR A 440 -21.28 0.06 33.69
N GLY A 441 -22.30 0.92 33.65
CA GLY A 441 -22.57 1.81 32.53
C GLY A 441 -23.32 1.12 31.40
N TRP A 442 -23.40 1.83 30.28
CA TRP A 442 -24.12 1.42 29.09
C TRP A 442 -23.19 0.72 28.10
N LEU A 443 -23.69 -0.33 27.46
CA LEU A 443 -23.00 -1.05 26.39
C LEU A 443 -23.96 -1.25 25.22
N TYR A 444 -23.61 -0.72 24.06
CA TYR A 444 -24.34 -0.84 22.80
C TYR A 444 -23.52 -1.71 21.85
N CYS A 445 -24.08 -2.78 21.29
CA CYS A 445 -23.44 -3.56 20.24
C CYS A 445 -23.81 -2.98 18.87
N ASP A 446 -22.83 -2.40 18.15
CA ASP A 446 -23.04 -1.81 16.82
C ASP A 446 -22.60 -2.71 15.65
N ASP A 447 -22.53 -4.02 15.89
CA ASP A 447 -22.12 -5.02 14.89
C ASP A 447 -22.90 -4.94 13.56
N GLY A 448 -22.20 -5.01 12.44
CA GLY A 448 -22.73 -5.15 11.09
C GLY A 448 -22.33 -4.03 10.12
N ALA A 449 -22.56 -4.24 8.82
CA ALA A 449 -22.10 -3.35 7.74
C ALA A 449 -22.30 -1.85 8.04
N GLY A 450 -21.22 -1.06 8.01
CA GLY A 450 -21.22 0.39 8.31
C GLY A 450 -21.12 0.76 9.81
N GLU A 451 -20.75 -0.18 10.66
CA GLU A 451 -20.56 0.01 12.11
C GLU A 451 -19.54 1.08 12.46
N LYS A 452 -19.75 1.71 13.63
CA LYS A 452 -18.79 2.66 14.21
C LYS A 452 -17.78 1.95 15.12
N ALA A 453 -18.21 0.91 15.80
CA ALA A 453 -17.37 0.01 16.58
C ALA A 453 -18.15 -1.29 16.81
N ASP A 454 -17.50 -2.38 17.21
CA ASP A 454 -18.24 -3.58 17.61
C ASP A 454 -19.12 -3.28 18.84
N PHE A 455 -18.56 -2.53 19.79
CA PHE A 455 -19.28 -2.02 20.95
C PHE A 455 -18.99 -0.54 21.23
N ILE A 456 -20.00 0.14 21.75
CA ILE A 456 -19.92 1.50 22.26
C ILE A 456 -20.29 1.46 23.73
N HIS A 457 -19.33 1.80 24.59
CA HIS A 457 -19.51 1.81 26.04
C HIS A 457 -19.56 3.23 26.57
N TYR A 458 -20.50 3.53 27.47
CA TYR A 458 -20.57 4.82 28.16
C TYR A 458 -20.66 4.63 29.67
N VAL A 459 -19.81 5.33 30.42
CA VAL A 459 -19.85 5.35 31.89
C VAL A 459 -19.45 6.72 32.42
N LYS A 460 -20.05 7.10 33.57
CA LYS A 460 -19.65 8.29 34.31
C LYS A 460 -18.55 7.92 35.32
N HIS A 461 -17.37 8.53 35.17
CA HIS A 461 -16.22 8.36 36.05
C HIS A 461 -15.95 9.68 36.79
N GLY A 462 -16.44 9.79 38.03
CA GLY A 462 -16.39 11.05 38.78
C GLY A 462 -17.18 12.17 38.06
N SER A 463 -16.49 13.25 37.69
CA SER A 463 -17.06 14.35 36.90
C SER A 463 -16.97 14.14 35.38
N LEU A 464 -16.27 13.09 34.92
CA LEU A 464 -16.04 12.81 33.52
C LEU A 464 -17.05 11.80 32.97
N HIS A 465 -17.31 11.94 31.68
CA HIS A 465 -18.12 11.03 30.87
C HIS A 465 -17.19 10.30 29.90
N LEU A 466 -17.01 9.01 30.11
CA LEU A 466 -16.12 8.18 29.28
C LEU A 466 -16.97 7.48 28.21
N ILE A 467 -16.61 7.69 26.94
CA ILE A 467 -17.19 6.99 25.79
C ILE A 467 -16.08 6.13 25.18
N SER A 468 -16.32 4.82 25.07
CA SER A 468 -15.35 3.85 24.55
C SER A 468 -15.88 3.27 23.25
N LEU A 469 -15.11 3.40 22.18
CA LEU A 469 -15.30 2.66 20.94
C LEU A 469 -14.45 1.40 20.99
N ILE A 470 -15.07 0.24 21.14
CA ILE A 470 -14.40 -1.04 21.35
C ILE A 470 -14.46 -1.84 20.06
N HIS A 471 -13.29 -2.20 19.53
CA HIS A 471 -13.10 -3.02 18.35
C HIS A 471 -12.53 -4.37 18.78
N VAL A 472 -13.13 -5.47 18.35
CA VAL A 472 -12.83 -6.81 18.83
C VAL A 472 -12.50 -7.70 17.64
N LYS A 473 -11.32 -8.34 17.68
CA LYS A 473 -10.92 -9.32 16.68
C LYS A 473 -10.39 -10.57 17.37
N ALA A 474 -10.80 -11.74 16.90
CA ALA A 474 -10.29 -13.00 17.42
C ALA A 474 -8.83 -13.26 17.07
N SER A 475 -8.17 -14.05 17.92
CA SER A 475 -6.91 -14.69 17.55
C SER A 475 -7.17 -15.73 16.45
N LYS A 476 -6.25 -15.83 15.50
CA LYS A 476 -6.29 -16.87 14.46
C LYS A 476 -5.95 -18.27 14.99
N SER A 477 -5.35 -18.36 16.17
CA SER A 477 -4.89 -19.62 16.78
C SER A 477 -4.97 -19.54 18.30
N SER A 478 -5.22 -20.68 18.95
CA SER A 478 -5.19 -20.84 20.41
C SER A 478 -3.83 -21.32 20.92
N GLU A 479 -2.90 -21.65 20.02
CA GLU A 479 -1.58 -22.20 20.38
C GLU A 479 -0.81 -21.24 21.30
N SER A 480 -0.16 -21.81 22.31
CA SER A 480 0.66 -21.06 23.27
C SER A 480 1.97 -20.58 22.66
N THR A 481 2.38 -21.17 21.54
CA THR A 481 3.61 -20.85 20.79
C THR A 481 3.35 -19.94 19.59
N ARG A 482 2.16 -19.35 19.48
CA ARG A 482 1.82 -18.48 18.34
C ARG A 482 2.74 -17.26 18.32
N ARG A 483 3.17 -16.88 17.12
CA ARG A 483 4.05 -15.73 16.92
C ARG A 483 3.26 -14.43 16.94
N ILE A 484 3.96 -13.31 17.08
CA ILE A 484 3.39 -11.99 16.78
C ILE A 484 2.87 -12.00 15.34
N SER A 485 1.75 -11.33 15.05
CA SER A 485 1.28 -11.11 13.69
C SER A 485 0.89 -9.65 13.52
N VAL A 486 1.61 -8.93 12.66
CA VAL A 486 1.32 -7.54 12.30
C VAL A 486 0.00 -7.51 11.52
N GLY A 487 -0.20 -8.49 10.62
CA GLY A 487 -1.44 -8.63 9.86
C GLY A 487 -2.70 -8.79 10.71
N ALA A 488 -2.63 -9.44 11.87
CA ALA A 488 -3.77 -9.55 12.79
C ALA A 488 -4.18 -8.19 13.40
N HIS A 489 -3.23 -7.26 13.55
CA HIS A 489 -3.45 -5.93 14.11
C HIS A 489 -3.85 -4.93 13.03
N ASP A 490 -3.24 -5.00 11.85
CA ASP A 490 -3.51 -4.09 10.71
C ASP A 490 -5.02 -4.03 10.41
N VAL A 491 -5.70 -5.17 10.36
CA VAL A 491 -7.15 -5.24 10.08
C VAL A 491 -7.97 -4.43 11.08
N VAL A 492 -7.82 -4.70 12.37
CA VAL A 492 -8.65 -4.08 13.42
C VAL A 492 -8.27 -2.62 13.68
N LEU A 493 -6.99 -2.26 13.57
CA LEU A 493 -6.52 -0.88 13.71
C LEU A 493 -7.04 0.01 12.57
N ASN A 494 -7.04 -0.50 11.33
CA ASN A 494 -7.61 0.22 10.20
C ASN A 494 -9.10 0.55 10.42
N GLN A 495 -9.85 -0.40 10.93
CA GLN A 495 -11.26 -0.20 11.26
C GLN A 495 -11.43 0.86 12.37
N ALA A 496 -10.63 0.76 13.43
CA ALA A 496 -10.67 1.65 14.58
C ALA A 496 -10.37 3.11 14.21
N VAL A 497 -9.31 3.35 13.42
CA VAL A 497 -8.94 4.70 12.98
C VAL A 497 -9.96 5.28 12.00
N LYS A 498 -10.46 4.49 11.03
CA LYS A 498 -11.47 4.96 10.06
C LYS A 498 -12.75 5.43 10.73
N ASN A 499 -13.18 4.73 11.77
CA ASN A 499 -14.44 5.03 12.43
C ASN A 499 -14.36 6.19 13.43
N LEU A 500 -13.15 6.62 13.78
CA LEU A 500 -12.89 7.74 14.66
C LEU A 500 -13.53 9.04 14.18
N ARG A 501 -13.68 9.23 12.86
CA ARG A 501 -14.37 10.40 12.26
C ARG A 501 -15.83 10.55 12.71
N TYR A 502 -16.44 9.49 13.24
CA TYR A 502 -17.82 9.46 13.72
C TYR A 502 -17.94 9.65 15.25
N THR A 503 -16.85 10.01 15.93
CA THR A 503 -16.81 10.13 17.41
C THR A 503 -17.43 11.40 17.98
N SER A 504 -17.74 12.40 17.15
CA SER A 504 -18.46 13.59 17.61
C SER A 504 -19.80 13.18 18.19
N ARG A 505 -20.06 13.51 19.47
CA ARG A 505 -21.25 13.07 20.21
C ARG A 505 -22.57 13.20 19.45
N LYS A 506 -22.80 14.36 18.80
CA LYS A 506 -24.05 14.59 18.04
C LYS A 506 -24.15 13.67 16.82
N THR A 507 -23.06 13.63 16.04
CA THR A 507 -22.94 12.76 14.86
C THR A 507 -23.03 11.28 15.22
N LEU A 508 -22.42 10.87 16.34
CA LEU A 508 -22.47 9.51 16.83
C LEU A 508 -23.91 9.07 17.12
N VAL A 509 -24.68 9.89 17.85
CA VAL A 509 -26.08 9.55 18.16
C VAL A 509 -26.93 9.52 16.89
N GLU A 510 -26.77 10.48 15.98
CA GLU A 510 -27.50 10.53 14.71
C GLU A 510 -27.23 9.28 13.87
N ASP A 511 -25.95 8.90 13.72
CA ASP A 511 -25.55 7.71 12.98
C ASP A 511 -26.08 6.41 13.63
N LEU A 512 -26.03 6.30 14.96
CA LEU A 512 -26.52 5.13 15.67
C LEU A 512 -28.05 5.00 15.60
N LYS A 513 -28.79 6.10 15.60
CA LYS A 513 -30.25 6.10 15.40
C LYS A 513 -30.60 5.63 13.99
N ALA A 514 -29.97 6.21 12.97
CA ALA A 514 -30.20 5.81 11.58
C ALA A 514 -29.91 4.32 11.34
N ARG A 515 -28.86 3.79 11.98
CA ARG A 515 -28.52 2.36 11.94
C ARG A 515 -29.50 1.49 12.75
N HIS A 516 -29.97 1.97 13.89
CA HIS A 516 -30.95 1.24 14.69
C HIS A 516 -32.24 1.01 13.90
N ASP A 517 -32.73 2.03 13.21
CA ASP A 517 -33.97 1.97 12.42
C ASP A 517 -33.89 0.99 11.23
N THR A 518 -32.68 0.62 10.81
CA THR A 518 -32.43 -0.23 9.64
C THR A 518 -31.90 -1.63 9.98
N ALA A 519 -31.46 -1.87 11.22
CA ALA A 519 -30.85 -3.12 11.64
C ALA A 519 -31.84 -4.04 12.39
N THR A 520 -31.81 -5.34 12.11
CA THR A 520 -32.78 -6.29 12.69
C THR A 520 -32.38 -6.82 14.07
N HIS A 521 -31.11 -6.73 14.51
CA HIS A 521 -30.63 -7.41 15.72
C HIS A 521 -29.45 -6.70 16.41
N LYS A 522 -29.71 -5.55 17.04
CA LYS A 522 -28.74 -4.87 17.92
C LYS A 522 -29.04 -5.21 19.38
N SER A 523 -28.00 -5.30 20.21
CA SER A 523 -28.13 -5.65 21.63
C SER A 523 -27.61 -4.52 22.51
N TYR A 524 -28.26 -4.37 23.68
CA TYR A 524 -28.11 -3.19 24.54
C TYR A 524 -28.13 -3.62 25.99
N TRP A 525 -27.20 -3.08 26.78
CA TRP A 525 -27.14 -3.36 28.20
C TRP A 525 -26.88 -2.10 29.01
N ASN A 526 -27.43 -2.05 30.22
CA ASN A 526 -27.09 -1.09 31.26
C ASN A 526 -26.74 -1.86 32.53
N ASN A 527 -25.54 -1.63 33.07
CA ASN A 527 -24.99 -2.36 34.21
C ASN A 527 -25.08 -3.89 34.04
N GLY A 528 -24.76 -4.37 32.83
CA GLY A 528 -24.79 -5.79 32.46
C GLY A 528 -26.19 -6.39 32.22
N GLN A 529 -27.27 -5.63 32.42
CA GLN A 529 -28.65 -6.08 32.20
C GLN A 529 -29.23 -5.57 30.88
N PRO A 530 -30.06 -6.35 30.17
CA PRO A 530 -30.69 -5.89 28.93
C PRO A 530 -31.44 -4.56 29.11
N ALA A 531 -31.27 -3.65 28.16
CA ALA A 531 -31.85 -2.31 28.20
C ALA A 531 -32.49 -1.92 26.86
N LYS A 532 -33.09 -0.73 26.79
CA LYS A 532 -33.68 -0.18 25.57
C LYS A 532 -32.69 0.75 24.83
N PRO A 533 -32.68 0.74 23.48
CA PRO A 533 -31.85 1.63 22.68
C PRO A 533 -32.12 3.11 22.94
N GLU A 534 -33.39 3.48 23.11
CA GLU A 534 -33.79 4.88 23.26
C GLU A 534 -33.21 5.49 24.53
N ASP A 535 -33.13 4.71 25.62
CA ASP A 535 -32.57 5.15 26.89
C ASP A 535 -31.07 5.44 26.76
N PHE A 536 -30.34 4.61 26.00
CA PHE A 536 -28.93 4.86 25.69
C PHE A 536 -28.74 6.14 24.86
N PHE A 537 -29.56 6.35 23.84
CA PHE A 537 -29.49 7.57 23.02
C PHE A 537 -29.82 8.82 23.82
N ASN A 538 -30.83 8.74 24.69
CA ASN A 538 -31.21 9.85 25.57
C ASN A 538 -30.08 10.20 26.54
N GLU A 539 -29.41 9.19 27.10
CA GLU A 539 -28.28 9.39 27.99
C GLU A 539 -27.10 10.09 27.27
N LEU A 540 -26.78 9.68 26.04
CA LEU A 540 -25.75 10.35 25.24
C LEU A 540 -26.15 11.78 24.83
N LEU A 541 -27.43 12.03 24.51
CA LEU A 541 -27.93 13.36 24.16
C LEU A 541 -28.00 14.32 25.36
N ALA A 542 -28.17 13.79 26.57
CA ALA A 542 -28.26 14.56 27.80
C ALA A 542 -26.92 15.23 28.19
N LEU A 543 -25.80 14.75 27.66
CA LEU A 543 -24.51 15.42 27.81
C LEU A 543 -24.61 16.78 27.12
N LYS A 544 -24.49 17.89 27.85
CA LYS A 544 -24.71 19.23 27.27
C LYS A 544 -23.46 19.83 26.61
N ASP A 545 -22.25 19.48 27.07
CA ASP A 545 -20.97 19.99 26.51
C ASP A 545 -19.89 18.91 26.41
N ASN A 546 -18.92 19.08 25.50
CA ASN A 546 -17.80 18.14 25.33
C ASN A 546 -16.69 18.31 26.37
N LYS A 547 -16.75 19.36 27.21
CA LYS A 547 -15.68 19.71 28.17
C LYS A 547 -15.33 18.58 29.14
N TYR A 548 -16.32 17.75 29.50
CA TYR A 548 -16.14 16.63 30.43
C TYR A 548 -16.30 15.27 29.74
N VAL A 549 -16.39 15.25 28.41
CA VAL A 549 -16.49 14.01 27.64
C VAL A 549 -15.10 13.62 27.17
N LYS A 550 -14.70 12.39 27.49
CA LYS A 550 -13.50 11.76 26.95
C LYS A 550 -13.89 10.58 26.09
N THR A 551 -13.37 10.56 24.88
CA THR A 551 -13.51 9.44 23.96
C THR A 551 -12.24 8.61 24.02
N ARG A 552 -12.39 7.29 24.08
CA ARG A 552 -11.28 6.35 23.91
C ARG A 552 -11.60 5.31 22.85
N VAL A 553 -10.58 4.89 22.13
CA VAL A 553 -10.61 3.76 21.21
C VAL A 553 -9.91 2.60 21.88
N VAL A 554 -10.59 1.48 21.99
CA VAL A 554 -10.09 0.25 22.59
C VAL A 554 -10.06 -0.82 21.52
N VAL A 555 -8.91 -1.44 21.31
CA VAL A 555 -8.75 -2.60 20.44
C VAL A 555 -8.50 -3.83 21.29
N VAL A 556 -9.37 -4.83 21.17
CA VAL A 556 -9.22 -6.15 21.80
C VAL A 556 -8.68 -7.10 20.74
N GLN A 557 -7.41 -7.48 20.89
CA GLN A 557 -6.72 -8.37 19.96
C GLN A 557 -5.84 -9.37 20.74
N PRO A 558 -6.40 -10.52 21.18
CA PRO A 558 -5.72 -11.50 22.01
C PRO A 558 -4.65 -12.31 21.25
N HIS A 559 -4.45 -12.07 19.95
CA HIS A 559 -3.41 -12.76 19.19
C HIS A 559 -2.01 -12.52 19.79
N THR A 560 -1.72 -11.29 20.24
CA THR A 560 -0.47 -10.99 20.95
C THR A 560 -0.53 -11.51 22.38
N GLN A 561 0.40 -12.42 22.70
CA GLN A 561 0.67 -12.91 24.05
C GLN A 561 1.67 -12.00 24.76
N LYS A 562 1.45 -11.78 26.06
CA LYS A 562 2.36 -11.00 26.90
C LYS A 562 3.75 -11.62 26.95
N SER A 563 3.83 -12.92 27.23
CA SER A 563 5.11 -13.63 27.34
C SER A 563 5.94 -13.53 26.05
N VAL A 564 5.28 -13.63 24.89
CA VAL A 564 5.93 -13.56 23.57
C VAL A 564 6.34 -12.12 23.24
N TYR A 565 5.50 -11.13 23.54
CA TYR A 565 5.77 -9.74 23.22
C TYR A 565 6.93 -9.16 24.04
N GLU A 566 6.98 -9.47 25.35
CA GLU A 566 8.00 -8.96 26.28
C GLU A 566 9.39 -9.57 26.03
N VAL A 567 9.48 -10.80 25.49
CA VAL A 567 10.77 -11.48 25.24
C VAL A 567 11.38 -11.09 23.88
N ASN A 568 10.59 -10.63 22.91
CA ASN A 568 11.04 -10.36 21.53
C ASN A 568 11.68 -8.97 21.32
N THR A 569 12.39 -8.44 22.31
CA THR A 569 13.08 -7.14 22.18
C THR A 569 14.12 -7.18 21.05
N GLY A 570 14.07 -6.20 20.14
CA GLY A 570 14.97 -6.12 18.98
C GLY A 570 14.60 -7.03 17.80
N ASN A 571 13.50 -7.81 17.88
CA ASN A 571 13.01 -8.60 16.76
C ASN A 571 12.27 -7.72 15.74
N LYS A 572 12.51 -7.90 14.44
CA LYS A 572 11.88 -7.06 13.39
C LYS A 572 10.37 -7.18 13.36
N ILE A 573 9.81 -8.35 13.69
CA ILE A 573 8.34 -8.51 13.77
C ILE A 573 7.73 -7.62 14.84
N LYS A 574 8.42 -7.47 15.99
CA LYS A 574 8.01 -6.58 17.07
C LYS A 574 8.17 -5.13 16.64
N THR A 575 9.32 -4.74 16.07
CA THR A 575 9.53 -3.37 15.57
C THR A 575 8.43 -2.95 14.59
N GLN A 576 8.01 -3.84 13.69
CA GLN A 576 6.91 -3.57 12.77
C GLN A 576 5.56 -3.39 13.46
N LEU A 577 5.24 -4.25 14.43
CA LEU A 577 4.02 -4.10 15.22
C LEU A 577 4.05 -2.79 16.02
N ASP A 578 5.18 -2.44 16.62
CA ASP A 578 5.36 -1.22 17.41
C ASP A 578 5.17 0.02 16.53
N VAL A 579 5.79 0.05 15.34
CA VAL A 579 5.56 1.09 14.33
C VAL A 579 4.07 1.24 13.98
N LEU A 580 3.38 0.11 13.75
CA LEU A 580 1.96 0.12 13.41
C LEU A 580 1.11 0.67 14.57
N LEU A 581 1.41 0.26 15.80
CA LEU A 581 0.69 0.69 17.01
C LEU A 581 0.94 2.16 17.34
N VAL A 582 2.19 2.64 17.25
CA VAL A 582 2.51 4.06 17.43
C VAL A 582 1.84 4.91 16.34
N SER A 583 1.84 4.44 15.09
CA SER A 583 1.14 5.13 13.99
C SER A 583 -0.37 5.25 14.25
N ALA A 584 -1.01 4.16 14.68
CA ALA A 584 -2.43 4.15 15.00
C ALA A 584 -2.73 5.03 16.23
N GLU A 585 -1.90 4.96 17.28
CA GLU A 585 -2.02 5.81 18.46
C GLU A 585 -1.93 7.30 18.10
N ASN A 586 -0.98 7.70 17.27
CA ASN A 586 -0.82 9.08 16.81
C ASN A 586 -2.05 9.54 16.01
N ALA A 587 -2.56 8.71 15.10
CA ALA A 587 -3.78 9.01 14.35
C ALA A 587 -4.99 9.18 15.28
N ILE A 588 -5.14 8.32 16.29
CA ILE A 588 -6.26 8.38 17.24
C ILE A 588 -6.15 9.60 18.15
N ARG A 589 -4.96 9.86 18.69
CA ARG A 589 -4.70 11.03 19.55
C ARG A 589 -4.87 12.35 18.82
N SER A 590 -4.59 12.39 17.50
CA SER A 590 -4.81 13.59 16.69
C SER A 590 -6.27 14.04 16.64
N SER A 591 -7.24 13.13 16.88
CA SER A 591 -8.66 13.48 17.01
C SER A 591 -9.08 13.86 18.44
N GLY A 592 -8.15 13.87 19.40
CA GLY A 592 -8.43 14.08 20.83
C GLY A 592 -8.96 12.85 21.57
N ALA A 593 -8.88 11.64 21.00
CA ALA A 593 -9.25 10.41 21.68
C ALA A 593 -8.03 9.69 22.28
N ASP A 594 -8.25 8.97 23.39
CA ASP A 594 -7.25 8.09 23.99
C ASP A 594 -7.23 6.73 23.24
N PHE A 595 -6.07 6.07 23.15
CA PHE A 595 -5.93 4.75 22.51
C PHE A 595 -5.45 3.71 23.51
N HIS A 596 -6.10 2.54 23.49
CA HIS A 596 -5.73 1.38 24.29
C HIS A 596 -5.82 0.11 23.45
N ILE A 597 -4.83 -0.76 23.61
CA ILE A 597 -4.84 -2.10 23.02
C ILE A 597 -4.77 -3.15 24.12
N ILE A 598 -5.64 -4.15 24.03
CA ILE A 598 -5.76 -5.26 24.98
C ILE A 598 -5.25 -6.53 24.32
N GLY A 599 -4.14 -7.05 24.84
CA GLY A 599 -3.55 -8.34 24.48
C GLY A 599 -3.84 -9.42 25.52
N PHE A 600 -3.33 -10.63 25.29
CA PHE A 600 -3.55 -11.79 26.15
C PHE A 600 -2.46 -11.94 27.24
N ASP A 601 -2.88 -11.93 28.50
CA ASP A 601 -2.04 -12.24 29.67
C ASP A 601 -1.95 -13.76 29.86
N ASP A 602 -1.08 -14.40 29.11
CA ASP A 602 -0.89 -15.85 29.12
C ASP A 602 -0.11 -16.36 30.34
N ASN A 603 0.36 -15.47 31.21
CA ASN A 603 1.00 -15.83 32.47
C ASN A 603 0.01 -16.19 33.59
N LYS A 604 -1.29 -15.91 33.39
CA LYS A 604 -2.35 -16.13 34.39
C LYS A 604 -3.22 -17.36 34.10
N VAL A 605 -2.91 -18.10 33.04
CA VAL A 605 -3.68 -19.26 32.56
C VAL A 605 -3.08 -20.56 33.04
#